data_AF-A0AAF5PIW8-F1
#
_entry.id   AF-A0AAF5PIW8-F1
#
_cell.length_a   1.000
_cell.length_b   1.000
_cell.length_c   1.000
_cell.angle_alpha   90.00
_cell.angle_beta   90.00
_cell.angle_gamma   90.00
#
_symmetry.space_group_name_H-M   'P 1'
#
loop_
_entity.id
_entity.type
_entity.pdbx_description
1 polymer ?
#
loop_
_entity_poly.entity_id
_entity_poly.type
_entity_poly.pdbx_seq_one_letter_code
_entity_poly.pdbx_strand_id
1 'polypeptide(L)' 'MQEYFQSKEDITGMSYRLVSVISHLGKETNSGHYVCDAWCNTSKCWLFCNDDKIEPVSKDKILNRDGTGYIYFYLNR' A
#
# COMPACT_ATOMS: atom_id res chain seq x y z
N MET A 1 -13.61 -27.01 -30.00
CA MET A 1 -12.60 -25.94 -30.15
C MET A 1 -12.50 -25.28 -28.79
N GLN A 2 -11.47 -25.64 -28.01
CA GLN A 2 -11.22 -25.07 -26.68
C GLN A 2 -10.38 -23.81 -26.91
N GLU A 3 -10.97 -22.63 -26.73
CA GLU A 3 -10.22 -21.39 -26.69
C GLU A 3 -9.60 -21.25 -25.29
N TYR A 4 -8.26 -21.31 -25.29
CA TYR A 4 -7.42 -21.07 -24.13
C TYR A 4 -7.59 -19.61 -23.69
N PHE A 5 -8.07 -19.40 -22.47
CA PHE A 5 -8.04 -18.09 -21.80
C PHE A 5 -6.58 -17.76 -21.43
N GLN A 6 -5.84 -17.19 -22.39
CA GLN A 6 -4.57 -16.53 -22.12
C GLN A 6 -4.88 -15.19 -21.45
N SER A 7 -4.48 -15.02 -20.19
CA SER A 7 -4.59 -13.73 -19.49
C SER A 7 -3.90 -12.66 -20.32
N LYS A 8 -4.61 -11.56 -20.62
CA LYS A 8 -4.03 -10.38 -21.26
C LYS A 8 -2.89 -9.87 -20.39
N GLU A 9 -1.65 -10.11 -20.80
CA GLU A 9 -0.50 -9.39 -20.25
C GLU A 9 -0.74 -7.90 -20.50
N ASP A 10 -0.51 -7.10 -19.45
CA ASP A 10 -0.74 -5.67 -19.45
C ASP A 10 0.20 -4.99 -20.46
N ILE A 11 -0.37 -4.28 -21.43
CA ILE A 11 0.23 -4.00 -22.75
C ILE A 11 1.32 -2.89 -22.70
N THR A 12 1.78 -2.44 -21.53
CA THR A 12 2.61 -1.22 -21.45
C THR A 12 4.05 -1.39 -20.97
N GLY A 13 4.47 -2.56 -20.47
CA GLY A 13 5.82 -2.74 -19.88
C GLY A 13 6.10 -1.83 -18.66
N MET A 14 5.17 -0.95 -18.29
CA MET A 14 5.24 -0.09 -17.12
C MET A 14 4.77 -0.90 -15.92
N SER A 15 5.65 -1.04 -14.94
CA SER A 15 5.31 -1.72 -13.68
C SER A 15 5.45 -0.73 -12.54
N TYR A 16 4.38 -0.61 -11.75
CA TYR A 16 4.37 0.25 -10.57
C TYR A 16 4.52 -0.59 -9.31
N ARG A 17 5.32 -0.10 -8.37
CA ARG A 17 5.50 -0.71 -7.05
C ARG A 17 4.88 0.19 -5.99
N LEU A 18 3.95 -0.36 -5.20
CA LEU A 18 3.46 0.30 -4.00
C LEU A 18 4.62 0.51 -3.00
N VAL A 19 4.80 1.74 -2.54
CA VAL A 19 5.86 2.12 -1.59
C VAL A 19 5.35 2.80 -0.33
N SER A 20 4.13 3.34 -0.33
CA SER A 20 3.52 3.87 0.87
C SER A 20 2.00 3.86 0.79
N VAL A 21 1.35 3.64 1.94
CA VAL A 21 -0.09 3.76 2.13
C VAL A 21 -0.33 4.72 3.29
N ILE A 22 -1.09 5.78 3.06
CA ILE A 22 -1.60 6.65 4.12
C ILE A 22 -3.00 6.17 4.45
N SER A 23 -3.23 5.80 5.71
CA SER A 23 -4.54 5.40 6.21
C SER A 23 -5.13 6.51 7.07
N HIS A 24 -6.43 6.74 6.92
CA HIS A 24 -7.22 7.57 7.82
C HIS A 24 -7.99 6.67 8.79
N LEU A 25 -7.68 6.78 10.07
CA LEU A 25 -8.32 6.06 11.16
C LEU A 25 -9.35 6.98 11.83
N GLY A 26 -10.52 7.07 11.21
CA GLY A 26 -11.62 7.92 11.67
C GLY A 26 -12.86 7.66 10.83
N LYS A 27 -14.04 7.94 11.42
CA LYS A 27 -15.32 7.81 10.71
C LYS A 27 -15.72 9.09 9.98
N GLU A 28 -15.28 10.22 10.48
CA GLU A 28 -15.62 11.54 9.95
C GLU A 28 -14.56 12.01 8.95
N THR A 29 -14.93 12.90 8.03
CA THR A 29 -13.97 13.45 7.06
C THR A 29 -13.09 14.55 7.65
N ASN A 30 -13.56 15.21 8.71
CA ASN A 30 -12.91 16.39 9.30
C ASN A 30 -12.18 16.07 10.61
N SER A 31 -12.21 14.81 11.05
CA SER A 31 -11.52 14.36 12.25
C SER A 31 -11.18 12.88 12.18
N GLY A 32 -10.04 12.53 12.76
CA GLY A 32 -9.50 11.19 12.78
C GLY A 32 -7.99 11.24 12.87
N HIS A 33 -7.38 10.06 12.74
CA HIS A 33 -5.95 9.90 12.93
C HIS A 33 -5.28 9.37 11.65
N TYR A 34 -4.29 10.09 11.14
CA TYR A 34 -3.55 9.66 9.96
C TYR A 34 -2.31 8.88 10.35
N VAL A 35 -2.14 7.72 9.71
CA VAL A 35 -0.97 6.86 9.87
C VAL A 35 -0.40 6.49 8.51
N CYS A 36 0.87 6.08 8.48
CA CYS A 36 1.57 5.78 7.24
C CYS A 36 2.23 4.40 7.33
N ASP A 37 1.97 3.52 6.38
CA ASP A 37 2.84 2.36 6.15
C ASP A 37 3.79 2.72 5.00
N ALA A 38 5.10 2.59 5.20
CA ALA A 38 6.11 2.98 4.21
C ALA A 38 7.18 1.90 4.01
N TRP A 39 7.57 1.68 2.76
CA TRP A 39 8.69 0.81 2.42
C TRP A 39 10.02 1.51 2.72
N CYS A 40 10.79 0.96 3.65
CA CYS A 40 12.14 1.43 3.94
C CYS A 40 13.16 0.70 3.05
N ASN A 41 13.83 1.44 2.17
CA ASN A 41 14.81 0.83 1.27
C ASN A 41 16.10 0.37 1.97
N THR A 42 16.45 0.98 3.12
CA THR A 42 17.64 0.63 3.89
C THR A 42 17.45 -0.70 4.63
N SER A 43 16.34 -0.84 5.37
CA SER A 43 16.04 -2.06 6.13
C SER A 43 15.34 -3.15 5.31
N LYS A 44 14.94 -2.84 4.06
CA LYS A 44 14.23 -3.75 3.15
C LYS A 44 12.96 -4.34 3.79
N CYS A 45 12.27 -3.53 4.59
CA CYS A 45 11.01 -3.91 5.23
C CYS A 45 9.99 -2.77 5.16
N TRP A 46 8.74 -3.11 5.45
CA TRP A 46 7.70 -2.12 5.68
C TRP A 46 7.74 -1.64 7.13
N LEU A 47 7.52 -0.35 7.31
CA LEU A 47 7.39 0.31 8.61
C LEU A 47 5.99 0.89 8.73
N PHE A 48 5.36 0.68 9.87
CA PHE A 48 4.19 1.39 10.32
C PHE A 48 4.63 2.60 11.12
N CYS A 49 4.28 3.78 10.62
CA CYS A 49 4.60 5.08 11.18
C CYS A 49 3.33 5.69 11.76
N ASN A 50 3.28 5.77 13.09
CA ASN A 50 2.20 6.32 13.86
C ASN A 50 2.76 7.40 14.80
N ASP A 51 2.77 8.64 14.33
CA ASP A 51 3.42 9.77 15.02
C ASP A 51 4.87 9.46 15.39
N ASP A 52 5.17 9.39 16.69
CA ASP A 52 6.47 9.09 17.27
C ASP A 52 6.79 7.57 17.30
N LYS A 53 5.80 6.72 17.04
CA LYS A 53 5.95 5.26 17.08
C LYS A 53 6.17 4.69 15.68
N ILE A 54 7.37 4.17 15.47
CA ILE A 54 7.78 3.54 14.21
C ILE A 54 8.07 2.06 14.48
N GLU A 55 7.35 1.17 13.81
CA GLU A 55 7.43 -0.27 14.05
C GLU A 55 7.47 -1.07 12.73
N PRO A 56 8.20 -2.18 12.63
CA PRO A 56 8.10 -3.07 11.48
C PRO A 56 6.69 -3.64 11.31
N VAL A 57 6.23 -3.75 10.06
CA VAL A 57 4.91 -4.30 9.73
C VAL A 57 5.00 -5.26 8.54
N SER A 58 4.15 -6.29 8.51
CA SER A 58 4.08 -7.18 7.36
C SER A 58 3.25 -6.57 6.24
N LYS A 59 3.59 -6.90 4.99
CA LYS A 59 2.82 -6.46 3.83
C LYS A 59 1.36 -6.92 3.91
N ASP A 60 1.10 -8.15 4.38
CA ASP A 60 -0.25 -8.68 4.53
C ASP A 60 -1.09 -7.84 5.50
N LYS A 61 -0.49 -7.37 6.61
CA LYS A 61 -1.18 -6.49 7.56
C LYS A 61 -1.53 -5.14 6.94
N ILE A 62 -0.72 -4.63 6.01
CA ILE A 62 -1.03 -3.40 5.26
C ILE A 62 -2.19 -3.64 4.28
N LEU A 63 -2.14 -4.75 3.54
CA LEU A 63 -3.16 -5.09 2.54
C LEU A 63 -4.53 -5.41 3.16
N ASN A 64 -4.54 -5.95 4.38
CA ASN A 64 -5.77 -6.30 5.10
C ASN A 64 -6.39 -5.12 5.88
N ARG A 65 -5.95 -3.87 5.65
CA ARG A 65 -6.56 -2.68 6.26
C ARG A 65 -7.79 -2.24 5.47
N ASP A 66 -8.86 -3.00 5.61
CA ASP A 66 -10.12 -2.74 4.91
C ASP A 66 -10.69 -1.35 5.27
N GLY A 67 -10.99 -0.57 4.23
CA GLY A 67 -11.75 0.68 4.34
C GLY A 67 -11.03 1.88 4.98
N THR A 68 -9.73 1.78 5.31
CA THR A 68 -8.98 2.89 5.93
C THR A 68 -7.93 3.53 5.02
N GLY A 69 -7.55 2.87 3.92
CA GLY A 69 -6.57 3.40 2.98
C GLY A 69 -7.11 4.63 2.26
N TYR A 70 -6.40 5.76 2.39
CA TYR A 70 -6.81 7.07 1.89
C TYR A 70 -5.95 7.52 0.70
N ILE A 71 -4.62 7.42 0.80
CA ILE A 71 -3.68 7.77 -0.29
C ILE A 71 -2.69 6.62 -0.51
N TYR A 72 -2.40 6.30 -1.77
CA TYR A 72 -1.47 5.25 -2.16
C TYR A 72 -0.35 5.82 -3.04
N PHE A 73 0.90 5.64 -2.61
CA PHE A 73 2.07 6.05 -3.37
C PHE A 73 2.68 4.87 -4.11
N TYR A 74 2.82 5.03 -5.42
CA TYR A 74 3.47 4.07 -6.31
C TYR A 74 4.71 4.69 -6.94
N LEU A 75 5.79 3.93 -7.02
CA LEU A 75 6.95 4.26 -7.84
C LEU A 75 6.86 3.48 -9.15
N ASN A 76 7.11 4.17 -10.26
CA ASN A 76 7.42 3.50 -11.52
C ASN A 76 8.75 2.74 -11.35
N ARG A 77 8.82 1.51 -11.84
CA ARG A 77 10.04 0.68 -11.79
C ARG A 77 11.03 1.06 -12.87
#